data_AF-A0A1Y4TZ51-F1
#
_entry.id   AF-A0A1Y4TZ51-F1
#
_cell.length_a   1.000
_cell.length_b   1.000
_cell.length_c   1.000
_cell.angle_alpha   90.00
_cell.angle_beta   90.00
_cell.angle_gamma   90.00
#
_symmetry.space_group_name_H-M   'P 1'
#
loop_
_entity.id
_entity.type
_entity.pdbx_description
1 polymer ?
#
loop_
_entity_poly.entity_id
_entity_poly.type
_entity_poly.pdbx_seq_one_letter_code
_entity_poly.pdbx_strand_id
1 'polypeptide(L)'
;MTRQRKNNPLSQTPSYKYSFRLNEEQEIRFRQMLAAAGLEHNRSQFIVKRLFAERFEVIRRDPSKVEFLTRLNDLYFQFQRVGNNYNQVVRAINSHFSNVSIPRQIVALEQHTRELKALSIEILNLTKQAEGWLRI
;
A
#
# COMPACT_ATOMS: atom_id res chain seq x y z
N MET A 1 78.16 19.43 -34.81
CA MET A 1 77.80 18.85 -33.51
C MET A 1 76.29 18.91 -33.34
N THR A 2 75.60 17.81 -33.60
CA THR A 2 74.14 17.76 -33.66
C THR A 2 73.60 17.35 -32.29
N ARG A 3 72.85 18.25 -31.63
CA ARG A 3 72.17 17.95 -30.35
C ARG A 3 71.13 16.86 -30.56
N GLN A 4 71.33 15.68 -29.97
CA GLN A 4 70.30 14.65 -29.89
C GLN A 4 69.13 15.16 -29.02
N ARG A 5 67.94 15.27 -29.61
CA ARG A 5 66.68 15.38 -28.88
C ARG A 5 66.38 14.01 -28.26
N LYS A 6 66.47 13.90 -26.93
CA LYS A 6 65.89 12.78 -26.19
C LYS A 6 64.38 12.86 -26.31
N ASN A 7 63.79 11.96 -27.10
CA ASN A 7 62.35 11.69 -27.05
C ASN A 7 62.05 11.01 -25.71
N ASN A 8 61.55 11.77 -24.75
CA ASN A 8 60.97 11.21 -23.54
C ASN A 8 59.55 10.74 -23.92
N PRO A 9 59.19 9.45 -23.77
CA PRO A 9 57.82 9.02 -23.99
C PRO A 9 56.92 9.80 -23.04
N LEU A 10 55.83 10.40 -23.55
CA LEU A 10 54.83 11.08 -22.72
C LEU A 10 54.44 10.13 -21.59
N SER A 11 54.78 10.49 -20.36
CA SER A 11 54.54 9.66 -19.20
C SER A 11 53.03 9.42 -19.09
N GLN A 12 52.61 8.16 -19.08
CA GLN A 12 51.24 7.73 -18.80
C GLN A 12 50.86 7.96 -17.31
N THR A 13 51.31 9.06 -16.74
CA THR A 13 51.03 9.45 -15.36
C THR A 13 49.65 10.09 -15.31
N PRO A 14 48.76 9.67 -14.40
CA PRO A 14 47.46 10.31 -14.22
C PRO A 14 47.64 11.82 -13.95
N SER A 15 47.10 12.67 -14.83
CA SER A 15 47.29 14.13 -14.77
C SER A 15 46.11 14.88 -14.14
N TYR A 16 44.93 14.25 -14.06
CA TYR A 16 43.70 14.89 -13.56
C TYR A 16 43.46 14.60 -12.08
N LYS A 17 43.09 15.64 -11.32
CA LYS A 17 42.73 15.55 -9.91
C LYS A 17 41.32 16.12 -9.69
N TYR A 18 40.47 15.35 -9.02
CA TYR A 18 39.14 15.76 -8.58
C TYR A 18 39.10 15.79 -7.05
N SER A 19 38.46 16.80 -6.48
CA SER A 19 38.18 16.89 -5.05
C SER A 19 36.69 16.68 -4.79
N PHE A 20 36.35 15.97 -3.72
CA PHE A 20 34.99 15.81 -3.24
C PHE A 20 34.99 16.04 -1.73
N ARG A 21 33.85 16.49 -1.20
CA ARG A 21 33.63 16.71 0.23
C ARG A 21 32.65 15.66 0.72
N LEU A 22 32.97 15.05 1.85
CA LEU A 22 32.09 14.09 2.52
C LEU A 22 31.47 14.76 3.75
N ASN A 23 30.20 14.46 4.01
CA ASN A 23 29.60 14.72 5.31
C ASN A 23 30.02 13.63 6.33
N GLU A 24 29.65 13.81 7.59
CA GLU A 24 30.09 12.93 8.69
C GLU A 24 29.67 11.47 8.49
N GLU A 25 28.41 11.22 8.08
CA GLU A 25 27.90 9.88 7.79
C GLU A 25 28.65 9.21 6.63
N GLN A 26 28.91 9.96 5.56
CA GLN A 26 29.66 9.50 4.40
C GLN A 26 31.12 9.18 4.76
N GLU A 27 31.76 9.97 5.61
CA GLU A 27 33.13 9.74 6.09
C GLU A 27 33.23 8.46 6.92
N ILE A 28 32.28 8.22 7.83
CA ILE A 28 32.23 6.98 8.63
C ILE A 28 32.15 5.76 7.70
N ARG A 29 31.22 5.80 6.74
CA ARG A 29 31.05 4.71 5.78
C ARG A 29 32.27 4.54 4.87
N PHE A 30 32.88 5.64 4.42
CA PHE A 30 34.09 5.61 3.61
C PHE A 30 35.26 4.93 4.33
N ARG A 31 35.49 5.27 5.61
CA ARG A 31 36.55 4.65 6.42
C ARG A 31 36.35 3.14 6.59
N GLN A 32 35.12 2.70 6.84
CA GLN A 32 34.80 1.28 6.94
C GLN A 32 35.13 0.52 5.65
N MET A 33 34.73 1.07 4.49
CA MET A 33 35.02 0.43 3.21
C MET A 33 36.52 0.45 2.87
N LEU A 34 37.22 1.53 3.25
CA LEU A 34 38.66 1.67 3.04
C LEU A 34 39.46 0.64 3.87
N ALA A 35 39.07 0.44 5.13
CA ALA A 35 39.66 -0.55 6.03
C ALA A 35 39.40 -1.98 5.51
N ALA A 36 38.16 -2.28 5.12
CA ALA A 36 37.80 -3.58 4.55
C ALA A 36 38.57 -3.92 3.26
N ALA A 37 38.93 -2.91 2.47
CA ALA A 37 39.72 -3.07 1.26
C ALA A 37 41.24 -3.15 1.49
N GLY A 38 41.72 -2.97 2.74
CA GLY A 38 43.14 -2.97 3.08
C GLY A 38 43.94 -1.81 2.48
N LEU A 39 43.27 -0.72 2.09
CA LEU A 39 43.87 0.43 1.38
C LEU A 39 43.93 1.70 2.23
N GLU A 40 44.01 1.58 3.56
CA GLU A 40 44.00 2.71 4.49
C GLU A 40 45.05 3.79 4.20
N HIS A 41 46.20 3.37 3.70
CA HIS A 41 47.33 4.23 3.37
C HIS A 41 47.18 4.94 2.01
N ASN A 42 46.21 4.56 1.17
CA ASN A 42 46.02 5.13 -0.16
C ASN A 42 44.53 5.31 -0.54
N ARG A 43 43.94 6.38 0.01
CA ARG A 43 42.54 6.79 -0.25
C ARG A 43 42.27 6.99 -1.74
N SER A 44 43.17 7.66 -2.47
CA SER A 44 43.02 7.95 -3.90
C SER A 44 42.93 6.67 -4.74
N GLN A 45 43.80 5.69 -4.46
CA GLN A 45 43.79 4.41 -5.16
C GLN A 45 42.52 3.61 -4.86
N PHE A 46 42.03 3.66 -3.62
CA PHE A 46 40.77 3.04 -3.25
C PHE A 46 39.59 3.62 -4.03
N ILE A 47 39.50 4.96 -4.14
CA ILE A 47 38.42 5.64 -4.88
C ILE A 47 38.48 5.29 -6.38
N VAL A 48 39.66 5.33 -7.00
CA VAL A 48 39.83 5.00 -8.42
C VAL A 48 39.43 3.54 -8.68
N LYS A 49 39.84 2.61 -7.82
CA LYS A 49 39.41 1.21 -7.91
C LYS A 49 37.90 1.09 -7.77
N ARG A 50 37.29 1.74 -6.78
CA ARG A 50 35.84 1.64 -6.58
C ARG A 50 35.04 2.22 -7.73
N LEU A 51 35.54 3.30 -8.36
CA LEU A 51 34.86 3.98 -9.46
C LEU A 51 34.99 3.23 -10.80
N PHE A 52 36.10 2.53 -11.04
CA PHE A 52 36.40 1.94 -12.35
C PHE A 52 36.63 0.42 -12.37
N ALA A 53 36.79 -0.24 -11.23
CA ALA A 53 36.97 -1.69 -11.16
C ALA A 53 35.66 -2.46 -10.94
N GLU A 54 34.61 -1.79 -10.44
CA GLU A 54 33.28 -2.37 -10.27
C GLU A 54 32.30 -1.85 -11.32
N ARG A 55 31.28 -2.66 -11.63
CA ARG A 55 30.24 -2.31 -12.59
C ARG A 55 29.45 -1.10 -12.08
N PHE A 56 29.63 0.04 -12.75
CA PHE A 56 28.84 1.25 -12.49
C PHE A 56 27.53 1.18 -13.28
N GLU A 57 26.43 0.92 -12.60
CA GLU A 57 25.09 0.95 -13.21
C GLU A 57 24.46 2.33 -13.05
N VAL A 58 24.30 3.06 -14.16
CA VAL A 58 23.51 4.28 -14.19
C VAL A 58 22.04 3.91 -14.26
N ILE A 59 21.36 3.88 -13.11
CA ILE A 59 19.92 3.64 -13.06
C ILE A 59 19.20 4.90 -13.54
N ARG A 60 18.85 4.96 -14.82
CA ARG A 60 17.92 5.97 -15.34
C ARG A 60 16.51 5.59 -14.91
N ARG A 61 16.00 6.24 -13.86
CA ARG A 61 14.60 6.11 -13.47
C ARG A 61 13.75 6.97 -14.39
N ASP A 62 12.85 6.33 -15.12
CA ASP A 62 11.81 6.99 -15.89
C ASP A 62 10.59 7.19 -14.98
N PRO A 63 10.29 8.43 -14.54
CA PRO A 63 9.17 8.69 -13.62
C PRO A 63 7.81 8.28 -14.21
N SER A 64 7.67 8.26 -15.54
CA SER A 64 6.43 7.87 -16.22
C SER A 64 6.10 6.38 -16.03
N LYS A 65 7.11 5.51 -15.96
CA LYS A 65 6.93 4.08 -15.70
C LYS A 65 6.45 3.82 -14.27
N VAL A 66 6.96 4.59 -13.32
CA VAL A 66 6.54 4.48 -11.92
C VAL A 66 5.07 4.89 -11.80
N GLU A 67 4.69 6.01 -12.40
CA GLU A 67 3.30 6.47 -12.40
C GLU A 67 2.35 5.48 -13.08
N PHE A 68 2.76 4.89 -14.20
CA PHE A 68 1.99 3.86 -14.89
C PHE A 68 1.75 2.63 -14.01
N LEU A 69 2.79 2.12 -13.34
CA LEU A 69 2.67 0.98 -12.42
C LEU A 69 1.78 1.31 -11.21
N THR A 70 1.87 2.52 -10.67
CA THR A 70 0.97 2.99 -9.61
C THR A 70 -0.49 2.96 -10.08
N ARG A 71 -0.78 3.50 -11.26
CA ARG A 71 -2.14 3.49 -11.83
C ARG A 71 -2.67 2.07 -12.07
N LEU A 72 -1.82 1.14 -12.50
CA LEU A 72 -2.21 -0.28 -12.64
C LEU A 72 -2.54 -0.93 -11.30
N ASN A 73 -1.74 -0.66 -10.26
CA ASN A 73 -2.03 -1.15 -8.92
C ASN A 73 -3.33 -0.56 -8.37
N ASP A 74 -3.56 0.74 -8.56
CA ASP A 74 -4.82 1.38 -8.15
C ASP A 74 -6.02 0.75 -8.84
N LEU A 75 -5.92 0.45 -10.14
CA LEU A 75 -6.95 -0.26 -10.88
C LEU A 75 -7.20 -1.67 -10.31
N TYR A 76 -6.15 -2.41 -9.97
CA TYR A 76 -6.28 -3.72 -9.32
C TYR A 76 -7.02 -3.63 -7.97
N PHE A 77 -6.71 -2.62 -7.14
CA PHE A 77 -7.41 -2.40 -5.88
C PHE A 77 -8.88 -2.02 -6.07
N GLN A 78 -9.21 -1.29 -7.14
CA GLN A 78 -10.61 -1.00 -7.48
C GLN A 78 -11.39 -2.29 -7.76
N PHE A 79 -10.83 -3.22 -8.54
CA PHE A 79 -11.48 -4.52 -8.78
C PHE A 79 -11.69 -5.33 -7.50
N GLN A 80 -10.68 -5.36 -6.61
CA GLN A 80 -10.81 -6.01 -5.30
C GLN A 80 -11.94 -5.41 -4.47
N ARG A 81 -12.07 -4.08 -4.46
CA ARG A 81 -13.15 -3.38 -3.75
C ARG A 81 -14.54 -3.73 -4.31
N VAL A 82 -14.67 -3.81 -5.64
CA VAL A 82 -15.91 -4.26 -6.29
C VAL A 82 -16.25 -5.70 -5.87
N GLY A 83 -15.27 -6.61 -5.91
CA GLY A 83 -15.48 -8.00 -5.48
C GLY A 83 -15.87 -8.13 -4.02
N ASN A 84 -15.28 -7.33 -3.13
CA ASN A 84 -15.63 -7.30 -1.72
C ASN A 84 -17.06 -6.80 -1.49
N ASN A 85 -17.45 -5.72 -2.17
CA ASN A 85 -18.81 -5.19 -2.11
C ASN A 85 -19.83 -6.21 -2.61
N TYR A 86 -19.53 -6.89 -3.73
CA TYR A 86 -20.37 -7.96 -4.25
C TYR A 86 -20.58 -9.07 -3.22
N ASN A 87 -19.51 -9.58 -2.61
CA ASN A 87 -19.59 -10.62 -1.60
C ASN A 87 -20.37 -10.18 -0.35
N GLN A 88 -20.28 -8.91 0.04
CA GLN A 88 -21.08 -8.37 1.14
C GLN A 88 -22.58 -8.36 0.81
N VAL A 89 -22.96 -7.89 -0.37
CA VAL A 89 -24.35 -7.88 -0.83
C VAL A 89 -24.92 -9.30 -0.89
N VAL A 90 -24.19 -10.24 -1.50
CA VAL A 90 -24.62 -11.65 -1.58
C VAL A 90 -24.82 -12.25 -0.18
N ARG A 91 -23.90 -11.99 0.76
CA ARG A 91 -24.04 -12.47 2.15
C ARG A 91 -25.25 -11.86 2.86
N ALA A 92 -25.49 -10.56 2.70
CA ALA A 92 -26.65 -9.91 3.29
C ALA A 92 -27.96 -10.51 2.75
N ILE A 93 -28.04 -10.71 1.43
CA ILE A 93 -29.20 -11.34 0.79
C ILE A 93 -29.39 -12.76 1.33
N ASN A 94 -28.35 -13.59 1.31
CA ASN A 94 -28.45 -14.97 1.76
C ASN A 94 -28.78 -15.10 3.25
N SER A 95 -28.33 -14.19 4.11
CA SER A 95 -28.66 -14.23 5.53
C SER A 95 -30.10 -13.79 5.82
N HIS A 96 -30.57 -12.71 5.20
CA HIS A 96 -31.88 -12.13 5.49
C HIS A 96 -33.02 -12.74 4.69
N PHE A 97 -32.74 -13.20 3.47
CA PHE A 97 -33.70 -13.73 2.51
C PHE A 97 -33.42 -15.20 2.14
N SER A 98 -32.79 -15.97 3.03
CA SER A 98 -32.69 -17.41 2.81
C SER A 98 -34.07 -18.08 2.81
N ASN A 99 -34.15 -19.24 2.17
CA ASN A 99 -35.29 -20.15 2.22
C ASN A 99 -35.64 -20.60 3.66
N VAL A 100 -34.76 -20.35 4.64
CA VAL A 100 -34.99 -20.62 6.06
C VAL A 100 -35.43 -19.36 6.81
N SER A 101 -34.85 -18.19 6.52
CA SER A 101 -35.17 -16.95 7.24
C SER A 101 -36.52 -16.37 6.85
N ILE A 102 -36.93 -16.50 5.58
CA ILE A 102 -38.21 -15.96 5.08
C ILE A 102 -39.40 -16.64 5.77
N PRO A 103 -39.54 -17.98 5.77
CA PRO A 103 -40.66 -18.64 6.46
C PRO A 103 -40.71 -18.30 7.96
N ARG A 104 -39.54 -18.21 8.62
CA ARG A 104 -39.47 -17.83 10.03
C ARG A 104 -40.01 -16.42 10.30
N GLN A 105 -39.67 -15.46 9.43
CA GLN A 105 -40.19 -14.08 9.53
C GLN A 105 -41.70 -14.03 9.30
N ILE A 106 -42.22 -14.82 8.35
CA ILE A 106 -43.66 -14.93 8.10
C ILE A 106 -44.40 -15.48 9.33
N VAL A 107 -43.89 -16.55 9.95
CA VAL A 107 -44.49 -17.12 11.17
C VAL A 107 -44.51 -16.11 12.32
N ALA A 108 -43.43 -15.36 12.52
CA ALA A 108 -43.38 -14.31 13.53
C ALA A 108 -44.41 -13.19 13.25
N LEU A 109 -44.53 -12.78 11.98
CA LEU A 109 -45.52 -11.77 11.57
C LEU A 109 -46.96 -12.26 11.77
N GLU A 110 -47.25 -13.51 11.43
CA GLU A 110 -48.55 -14.12 11.67
C GLU A 110 -48.90 -14.10 13.16
N GLN A 111 -47.93 -14.45 14.02
CA GLN A 111 -48.12 -14.47 15.46
C GLN A 111 -48.43 -13.07 16.01
N HIS A 112 -47.64 -12.06 15.63
CA HIS A 112 -47.89 -10.67 16.05
C HIS A 112 -49.23 -10.15 15.52
N THR A 113 -49.65 -10.57 14.32
CA THR A 113 -50.95 -10.19 13.77
C THR A 113 -52.11 -10.82 14.56
N ARG A 114 -51.96 -12.06 15.04
CA ARG A 114 -52.93 -12.71 15.93
C ARG A 114 -53.04 -11.98 17.27
N GLU A 115 -51.91 -11.61 17.87
CA GLU A 115 -51.85 -10.83 19.11
C GLU A 115 -52.52 -9.47 18.94
N LEU A 116 -52.19 -8.75 17.85
CA LEU A 116 -52.82 -7.47 17.54
C LEU A 116 -54.34 -7.60 17.37
N LYS A 117 -54.81 -8.66 16.70
CA LYS A 117 -56.24 -8.94 16.57
C LYS A 117 -56.90 -9.18 17.93
N ALA A 118 -56.26 -9.96 18.81
CA ALA A 118 -56.77 -10.24 20.15
C ALA A 118 -56.88 -8.95 20.97
N LEU A 119 -55.83 -8.13 20.98
CA LEU A 119 -55.84 -6.81 21.64
C LEU A 119 -56.93 -5.90 21.06
N SER A 120 -57.11 -5.91 19.73
CA SER A 120 -58.16 -5.10 19.08
C SER A 120 -59.56 -5.50 19.53
N ILE A 121 -59.80 -6.81 19.73
CA ILE A 121 -61.08 -7.33 20.26
C ILE A 121 -61.26 -6.92 21.72
N GLU A 122 -60.20 -6.99 22.53
CA GLU A 122 -60.23 -6.58 23.94
C GLU A 122 -60.56 -5.10 24.07
N ILE A 123 -59.89 -4.24 23.30
CA ILE A 123 -60.17 -2.80 23.23
C ILE A 123 -61.64 -2.56 22.87
N LEU A 124 -62.15 -3.23 21.83
CA LEU A 124 -63.55 -3.09 21.42
C LEU A 124 -64.53 -3.46 22.55
N ASN A 125 -64.25 -4.54 23.27
CA ASN A 125 -65.09 -4.97 24.40
C ASN A 125 -65.05 -3.97 25.54
N LEU A 126 -63.87 -3.45 25.89
CA LEU A 126 -63.71 -2.42 26.92
C LEU A 126 -64.43 -1.11 26.53
N THR A 127 -64.35 -0.70 25.26
CA THR A 127 -65.08 0.47 24.75
C THR A 127 -66.59 0.31 24.90
N LYS A 128 -67.15 -0.85 24.51
CA LYS A 128 -68.58 -1.15 24.69
C LYS A 128 -69.01 -1.14 26.16
N GLN A 129 -68.17 -1.67 27.06
CA GLN A 129 -68.45 -1.63 28.50
C GLN A 129 -68.47 -0.20 29.02
N ALA A 130 -67.50 0.63 28.59
CA ALA A 130 -67.42 2.03 28.98
C ALA A 130 -68.62 2.85 28.46
N GLU A 131 -69.06 2.65 27.21
CA GLU A 131 -70.28 3.25 26.66
C GLU A 131 -71.51 2.92 27.52
N GLY A 132 -71.67 1.64 27.89
CA GLY A 132 -72.75 1.20 28.79
C GLY A 132 -72.71 1.85 30.18
N TRP A 133 -71.53 2.12 30.73
CA TRP A 133 -71.37 2.82 32.02
C TRP A 133 -71.64 4.32 31.90
N LEU A 134 -71.26 4.92 30.78
CA LEU A 134 -71.43 6.35 30.51
C LEU A 134 -72.83 6.71 29.98
N ARG A 135 -73.64 5.71 29.58
CA ARG A 135 -75.01 5.86 29.03
C ARG A 135 -75.08 6.82 27.83
N ILE A 136 -74.05 6.81 26.98
CA ILE A 136 -73.98 7.52 25.70
C ILE A 136 -74.22 6.58 24.54
#